data_AF-M7PRN5-F1
#
_entry.id   AF-M7PRN5-F1
#
_cell.length_a   1.000
_cell.length_b   1.000
_cell.length_c   1.000
_cell.angle_alpha   90.00
_cell.angle_beta   90.00
_cell.angle_gamma   90.00
#
_symmetry.space_group_name_H-M   'P 1'
#
loop_
_entity.id
_entity.type
_entity.pdbx_description
1 polymer ?
#
loop_
_entity_poly.entity_id
_entity_poly.type
_entity_poly.pdbx_seq_one_letter_code
_entity_poly.pdbx_strand_id
1 'polypeptide(L)' 'MDNTSYVVSIRAPLNQRHGASDVASQFATGGGRAGAAGINVLPEQAVTQLIDALKQQYQ' A
#
# COMPACT_ATOMS: atom_id res chain seq x y z
N MET A 1 -19.77 16.39 -3.63
CA MET A 1 -18.54 16.34 -2.80
C MET A 1 -17.71 15.24 -3.41
N ASP A 2 -16.68 15.61 -4.14
CA ASP A 2 -15.86 14.64 -4.87
C ASP A 2 -15.01 13.90 -3.84
N ASN A 3 -15.23 12.58 -3.75
CA ASN A 3 -14.52 11.72 -2.82
C ASN A 3 -13.13 11.44 -3.42
N THR A 4 -12.20 12.38 -3.24
CA THR A 4 -10.83 12.26 -3.77
C THR A 4 -10.19 10.98 -3.26
N SER A 5 -9.69 10.18 -4.19
CA SER A 5 -8.99 8.93 -3.89
C SER A 5 -7.78 8.77 -4.80
N TYR A 6 -6.82 7.99 -4.32
CA TYR A 6 -5.58 7.71 -5.02
C TYR A 6 -5.54 6.26 -5.52
N VAL A 7 -4.89 6.07 -6.66
CA VAL A 7 -4.36 4.77 -7.08
C VAL A 7 -2.91 4.71 -6.60
N VAL A 8 -2.57 3.64 -5.89
CA VAL A 8 -1.23 3.48 -5.29
C VAL A 8 -0.55 2.25 -5.86
N SER A 9 0.73 2.39 -6.21
CA SER A 9 1.62 1.27 -6.53
C SER A 9 2.68 1.13 -5.44
N ILE A 10 2.78 -0.06 -4.85
CA ILE A 10 3.75 -0.39 -3.81
C ILE A 10 4.84 -1.28 -4.42
N ARG A 11 6.11 -1.00 -4.06
CA ARG A 11 7.28 -1.81 -4.43
C ARG A 11 8.08 -2.11 -3.17
N ALA A 12 8.43 -3.38 -3.01
CA ALA A 12 9.29 -3.80 -1.91
C ALA A 12 10.74 -3.35 -2.17
N PRO A 13 11.50 -2.94 -1.13
CA PRO A 13 12.92 -2.61 -1.24
C PRO A 13 13.78 -3.75 -1.82
N LEU A 14 14.94 -3.41 -2.40
CA LEU A 14 15.82 -4.41 -3.03
C LEU A 14 16.46 -5.38 -2.02
N ASN A 15 16.71 -4.91 -0.80
CA ASN A 15 17.23 -5.72 0.31
C ASN A 15 16.17 -6.60 0.98
N GLN A 16 14.88 -6.32 0.74
CA GLN A 16 13.75 -7.10 1.24
C GLN A 16 12.65 -7.13 0.18
N ARG A 17 12.77 -8.04 -0.79
CA ARG A 17 11.92 -8.13 -2.00
C ARG A 17 10.51 -8.71 -1.76
N HIS A 18 9.99 -8.64 -0.55
CA HIS A 18 8.66 -9.13 -0.15
C HIS A 18 7.98 -8.15 0.80
N GLY A 19 6.69 -8.33 1.10
CA GLY A 19 5.92 -7.46 2.01
C GLY A 19 4.99 -6.46 1.33
N ALA A 20 5.07 -6.28 0.01
CA ALA A 20 4.23 -5.35 -0.71
C ALA A 20 2.76 -5.79 -0.72
N SER A 21 2.50 -7.09 -0.95
CA SER A 21 1.16 -7.67 -0.88
C SER A 21 0.56 -7.58 0.52
N ASP A 22 1.40 -7.75 1.54
CA ASP A 22 0.97 -7.79 2.94
C ASP A 22 0.46 -6.40 3.35
N VAL A 23 1.19 -5.33 3.01
CA VAL A 23 0.73 -3.95 3.20
C VAL A 23 -0.52 -3.65 2.36
N ALA A 24 -0.53 -3.99 1.07
CA ALA A 24 -1.67 -3.69 0.20
C ALA A 24 -2.96 -4.37 0.69
N SER A 25 -2.88 -5.61 1.17
CA SER A 25 -4.04 -6.38 1.65
C SER A 25 -4.76 -5.78 2.87
N GLN A 26 -4.14 -4.82 3.56
CA GLN A 26 -4.76 -4.08 4.66
C GLN A 26 -5.82 -3.08 4.17
N PHE A 27 -5.88 -2.81 2.87
CA PHE A 27 -6.79 -1.85 2.25
C PHE A 27 -7.80 -2.58 1.35
N ALA A 28 -9.04 -2.12 1.33
CA ALA A 28 -10.17 -2.82 0.71
C ALA A 28 -9.99 -3.18 -0.78
N THR A 29 -9.22 -2.38 -1.52
CA THR A 29 -8.95 -2.60 -2.96
C THR A 29 -7.50 -2.96 -3.23
N GLY A 30 -6.77 -3.36 -2.19
CA GLY A 30 -5.35 -3.63 -2.28
C GLY A 30 -5.02 -5.10 -2.46
N GLY A 31 -4.01 -5.38 -3.29
CA GLY A 31 -3.56 -6.74 -3.58
C GLY A 31 -2.38 -6.76 -4.53
N GLY A 32 -1.81 -7.95 -4.74
CA GLY A 32 -0.68 -8.14 -5.64
C GLY A 32 0.23 -9.29 -5.23
N ARG A 33 1.52 -9.16 -5.54
CA ARG A 33 2.55 -10.15 -5.28
C ARG A 33 3.50 -9.64 -4.19
N ALA A 34 4.26 -10.56 -3.60
CA ALA A 34 5.19 -10.28 -2.50
C ALA A 34 6.06 -9.02 -2.74
N GLY A 35 6.67 -8.87 -3.92
CA GLY A 35 7.55 -7.73 -4.22
C GLY A 35 6.89 -6.51 -4.85
N ALA A 36 5.64 -6.62 -5.30
CA ALA A 36 4.92 -5.54 -5.99
C ALA A 36 3.40 -5.71 -5.85
N ALA A 37 2.75 -4.67 -5.35
CA ALA A 37 1.31 -4.65 -5.13
C ALA A 37 0.74 -3.26 -5.45
N GLY A 38 -0.57 -3.11 -5.33
CA GLY A 38 -1.22 -1.81 -5.50
C GLY A 38 -2.56 -1.75 -4.79
N ILE A 39 -3.11 -0.54 -4.73
CA ILE A 39 -4.43 -0.21 -4.16
C ILE A 39 -5.16 0.63 -5.20
N ASN A 40 -6.34 0.19 -5.64
CA ASN A 40 -7.08 0.88 -6.71
C ASN A 40 -7.83 2.12 -6.21
N VAL A 41 -8.22 2.12 -4.93
CA VAL A 41 -8.95 3.21 -4.27
C VAL A 41 -8.41 3.36 -2.86
N LEU A 42 -7.57 4.38 -2.64
CA LEU A 42 -7.14 4.82 -1.32
C LEU A 42 -7.79 6.17 -1.01
N PRO A 43 -8.71 6.25 -0.04
CA PRO A 43 -9.25 7.53 0.41
C PRO A 43 -8.15 8.44 0.97
N GLU A 44 -8.28 9.76 0.79
CA GLU A 44 -7.28 10.72 1.26
C GLU A 44 -6.96 10.59 2.76
N GLN A 45 -7.97 10.36 3.60
CA GLN A 45 -7.79 10.15 5.03
C GLN A 45 -6.97 8.89 5.39
N ALA A 46 -6.79 7.94 4.47
CA ALA A 46 -6.05 6.70 4.68
C ALA A 46 -4.56 6.79 4.28
N VAL A 47 -4.10 7.93 3.76
CA VAL A 47 -2.69 8.13 3.36
C VAL A 47 -1.74 7.97 4.55
N THR A 48 -2.07 8.54 5.71
CA THR A 48 -1.24 8.40 6.92
C THR A 48 -1.14 6.93 7.35
N GLN A 49 -2.25 6.19 7.32
CA GLN A 49 -2.27 4.76 7.65
C GLN A 49 -1.38 3.96 6.69
N LEU A 50 -1.39 4.26 5.39
CA LEU A 50 -0.51 3.61 4.41
C LEU A 50 0.97 3.86 4.72
N ILE A 51 1.33 5.11 5.06
CA ILE A 51 2.72 5.46 5.40
C ILE A 51 3.18 4.67 6.62
N ASP A 52 2.34 4.56 7.66
CA ASP A 52 2.68 3.83 8.87
C ASP A 52 2.79 2.32 8.63
N ALA A 53 1.91 1.74 7.82
CA ALA A 53 2.00 0.34 7.41
C ALA A 53 3.29 0.03 6.63
N LEU A 54 3.71 0.94 5.73
CA LEU A 54 4.98 0.81 4.99
C LEU A 54 6.19 0.91 5.93
N LYS A 55 6.16 1.82 6.91
CA LYS A 55 7.20 1.94 7.93
C LYS A 55 7.31 0.66 8.75
N GLN A 56 6.19 0.15 9.25
CA GLN A 56 6.16 -1.09 10.03
C GLN A 56 6.67 -2.30 9.24
N GLN A 57 6.46 -2.33 7.92
CA GLN A 57 6.89 -3.45 7.08
C GLN A 57 8.39 -3.44 6.74
N TYR A 58 9.03 -2.26 6.70
CA TYR A 58 10.37 -2.08 6.10
C TYR A 58 11.38 -1.25 6.92
N GLN A 59 11.01 -0.71 8.08
CA GLN A 59 11.96 -0.14 9.06
C GLN A 59 12.37 -1.18 10.09
#